data_AF-A0A0D2QX24-F1
#
_entry.id   AF-A0A0D2QX24-F1
#
_cell.length_a   1.000
_cell.length_b   1.000
_cell.length_c   1.000
_cell.angle_alpha   90.00
_cell.angle_beta   90.00
_cell.angle_gamma   90.00
#
_symmetry.space_group_name_H-M   'P 1'
#
loop_
_entity.id
_entity.type
_entity.pdbx_description
1 polymer ?
#
loop_
_entity_poly.entity_id
_entity_poly.type
_entity_poly.pdbx_seq_one_letter_code
_entity_poly.pdbx_strand_id
1 'polypeptide(L)'
;MRQTCHLSQQKISLKLCGALNTVATSLMKVANDIRLLGSGPRCGLGELILPENEPGSGIMPGKVNPTQCEAITMVCAQVMGNHVAITVGGSNGHFELNVFKPMIANALLHSLRLLGDASASFEKNCVRGIQANRERISKLLHELPRKHTRRGPL
;
A
#
# COMPACT_ATOMS: atom_id res chain seq x y z
N MET A 1 -5.59 1.36 -42.51
CA MET A 1 -4.98 0.43 -41.52
C MET A 1 -4.31 1.09 -40.31
N ARG A 2 -3.67 2.26 -40.37
CA ARG A 2 -3.04 2.86 -39.16
C ARG A 2 -4.04 3.44 -38.15
N GLN A 3 -5.17 4.01 -38.60
CA GLN A 3 -6.19 4.60 -37.71
C GLN A 3 -6.99 3.54 -36.92
N THR A 4 -7.20 2.35 -37.48
CA THR A 4 -7.94 1.24 -36.84
C THR A 4 -7.17 0.56 -35.70
N CYS A 5 -5.84 0.61 -35.73
CA CYS A 5 -4.99 0.07 -34.67
C CYS A 5 -5.23 0.72 -33.29
N HIS A 6 -5.69 1.98 -33.24
CA HIS A 6 -5.97 2.67 -31.97
C HIS A 6 -7.23 2.19 -31.25
N LEU A 7 -8.24 1.71 -31.98
CA LEU A 7 -9.50 1.25 -31.39
C LEU A 7 -9.38 -0.16 -30.79
N SER A 8 -8.58 -1.03 -31.41
CA SER A 8 -8.29 -2.37 -30.90
C SER A 8 -7.22 -2.39 -29.82
N GLN A 9 -6.27 -1.46 -29.83
CA GLN A 9 -5.17 -1.42 -28.85
C GLN A 9 -5.47 -0.53 -27.64
N GLN A 10 -5.62 -1.13 -26.45
CA GLN A 10 -5.89 -0.40 -25.20
C GLN A 10 -4.61 0.11 -24.51
N LYS A 11 -3.72 0.76 -25.26
CA LYS A 11 -2.37 1.16 -24.80
C LYS A 11 -2.37 2.12 -23.61
N ILE A 12 -3.30 3.08 -23.58
CA ILE A 12 -3.39 4.08 -22.51
C ILE A 12 -3.79 3.38 -21.20
N SER A 13 -4.83 2.56 -21.25
CA SER A 13 -5.30 1.80 -20.08
C SER A 13 -4.23 0.86 -19.54
N LEU A 14 -3.45 0.20 -20.40
CA LEU A 14 -2.33 -0.65 -20.01
C LEU A 14 -1.20 0.13 -19.32
N LYS A 15 -0.80 1.27 -19.90
CA LYS A 15 0.24 2.13 -19.29
C LYS A 15 -0.22 2.66 -17.93
N LEU A 16 -1.46 3.13 -17.84
CA LEU A 16 -2.00 3.68 -16.61
C LEU A 16 -2.15 2.60 -15.53
N CYS A 17 -2.69 1.41 -15.85
CA CYS A 17 -2.79 0.35 -14.87
C CYS A 17 -1.41 -0.16 -14.40
N GLY A 18 -0.40 -0.14 -15.27
CA GLY A 18 0.98 -0.42 -14.88
C GLY A 18 1.52 0.59 -13.86
N ALA A 19 1.31 1.88 -14.09
CA ALA A 19 1.70 2.93 -13.13
C ALA A 19 0.95 2.79 -11.79
N LEU A 20 -0.35 2.50 -11.83
CA LEU A 20 -1.13 2.25 -10.61
C LEU A 20 -0.63 1.01 -9.85
N ASN A 21 -0.22 -0.05 -10.55
CA ASN A 21 0.35 -1.25 -9.94
C ASN A 21 1.70 -0.96 -9.25
N THR A 22 2.55 -0.12 -9.84
CA THR A 22 3.77 0.36 -9.18
C THR A 22 3.45 1.10 -7.88
N VAL A 23 2.50 2.05 -7.92
CA VAL A 23 2.07 2.80 -6.73
C VAL A 23 1.52 1.85 -5.65
N ALA A 24 0.63 0.93 -6.02
CA ALA A 24 0.06 -0.05 -5.11
C ALA A 24 1.15 -0.93 -4.45
N THR A 25 2.17 -1.32 -5.21
CA THR A 25 3.30 -2.13 -4.69
C THR A 25 4.12 -1.34 -3.67
N SER A 26 4.46 -0.09 -3.98
CA SER A 26 5.19 0.78 -3.04
C SER A 26 4.38 1.07 -1.78
N LEU A 27 3.09 1.37 -1.93
CA LEU A 27 2.19 1.72 -0.83
C LEU A 27 1.93 0.52 0.10
N MET A 28 1.74 -0.66 -0.46
CA MET A 28 1.67 -1.92 0.28
C MET A 28 2.90 -2.10 1.19
N LYS A 29 4.11 -1.86 0.67
CA LYS A 29 5.34 -1.97 1.44
C LYS A 29 5.39 -0.95 2.58
N VAL A 30 5.08 0.32 2.29
CA VAL A 30 5.06 1.39 3.32
C VAL A 30 4.07 1.06 4.44
N ALA A 31 2.85 0.63 4.10
CA ALA A 31 1.86 0.23 5.10
C ALA A 31 2.30 -0.98 5.93
N ASN A 32 2.97 -1.96 5.29
CA ASN A 32 3.52 -3.13 5.97
C ASN A 32 4.65 -2.76 6.95
N ASP A 33 5.52 -1.82 6.60
CA ASP A 33 6.55 -1.33 7.50
C ASP A 33 5.93 -0.60 8.69
N ILE A 34 4.98 0.30 8.45
CA ILE A 34 4.33 1.09 9.51
C ILE A 34 3.63 0.18 10.52
N ARG A 35 2.85 -0.81 10.06
CA ARG A 35 2.19 -1.76 10.98
C ARG A 35 3.17 -2.64 11.74
N LEU A 36 4.31 -3.00 11.14
CA LEU A 36 5.33 -3.81 11.80
C LEU A 36 6.06 -3.00 12.86
N LEU A 37 6.48 -1.77 12.54
CA LEU A 37 7.12 -0.85 13.48
C LEU A 37 6.16 -0.42 14.61
N GLY A 38 4.87 -0.34 14.32
CA GLY A 38 3.80 -0.08 15.29
C GLY A 38 3.32 -1.31 16.08
N SER A 39 3.86 -2.51 15.82
CA SER A 39 3.43 -3.73 16.52
C SER A 39 3.79 -3.69 18.00
N GLY A 40 2.88 -4.11 18.88
CA GLY A 40 3.06 -3.99 20.33
C GLY A 40 1.77 -4.22 21.11
N PRO A 41 1.69 -3.80 22.40
CA PRO A 41 2.68 -2.98 23.11
C PRO A 41 3.82 -3.77 23.79
N ARG A 42 3.66 -5.09 24.00
CA ARG A 42 4.64 -5.89 24.77
C ARG A 42 5.51 -6.83 23.93
N CYS A 43 4.94 -7.44 22.89
CA CYS A 43 5.59 -8.53 22.14
C CYS A 43 5.89 -8.16 20.66
N GLY A 44 6.05 -6.87 20.37
CA GLY A 44 6.36 -6.36 19.02
C GLY A 44 7.59 -5.45 18.99
N LEU A 45 7.78 -4.75 17.87
CA LEU A 45 8.86 -3.76 17.73
C LEU A 45 8.58 -2.51 18.59
N GLY A 46 7.39 -1.94 18.44
CA GLY A 46 6.91 -0.79 19.22
C GLY A 46 7.72 0.49 19.00
N GLU A 47 8.38 0.63 17.85
CA GLU A 47 9.18 1.81 17.48
C GLU A 47 8.30 2.99 17.06
N LEU A 48 7.13 2.71 16.50
CA LEU A 48 6.11 3.71 16.18
C LEU A 48 4.90 3.56 17.11
N ILE A 49 4.29 4.70 17.45
CA ILE A 49 3.01 4.79 18.12
C ILE A 49 2.01 5.24 17.06
N LEU A 50 1.02 4.40 16.78
CA LEU A 50 -0.01 4.65 15.78
C LEU A 50 -1.24 5.32 16.44
N PRO A 51 -1.96 6.18 15.71
CA PRO A 51 -3.21 6.75 16.22
C PRO A 51 -4.28 5.68 16.38
N GLU A 52 -5.06 5.79 17.45
CA GLU A 52 -6.22 4.92 17.74
C GLU A 52 -7.45 5.47 16.99
N ASN A 53 -8.01 4.68 16.08
CA ASN A 53 -9.16 5.07 15.24
C ASN A 53 -10.47 4.41 15.68
N GLU A 54 -10.38 3.22 16.28
CA GLU A 54 -11.51 2.46 16.79
C GLU A 54 -11.49 2.45 18.32
N PRO A 55 -12.65 2.43 19.00
CA PRO A 55 -12.69 2.36 20.45
C PRO A 55 -11.99 1.07 20.94
N GLY A 56 -10.91 1.24 21.69
CA GLY A 56 -10.21 0.15 22.33
C GLY A 56 -11.07 -0.60 23.35
N SER A 57 -10.74 -1.86 23.60
CA SER A 57 -11.35 -2.62 24.69
C SER A 57 -10.78 -2.15 26.03
N GLY A 58 -11.64 -1.84 27.00
CA GLY A 58 -11.23 -1.51 28.38
C GLY A 58 -10.43 -2.63 29.07
N ILE A 59 -10.47 -3.86 28.55
CA ILE A 59 -9.71 -5.02 29.06
C ILE A 59 -8.25 -5.02 28.53
N MET A 60 -7.99 -4.38 27.39
CA MET A 60 -6.68 -4.41 26.71
C MET A 60 -6.09 -3.00 26.53
N PRO A 61 -5.62 -2.36 27.62
CA PRO A 61 -5.05 -1.01 27.55
C PRO A 61 -3.82 -0.96 26.64
N GLY A 62 -3.77 0.05 25.77
CA GLY A 62 -2.65 0.28 24.84
C GLY A 62 -2.62 -0.61 23.60
N LYS A 63 -3.65 -1.45 23.38
CA LYS A 63 -3.80 -2.21 22.12
C LYS A 63 -4.40 -1.31 21.05
N VAL A 64 -3.61 -0.96 20.04
CA VAL A 64 -4.06 -0.24 18.84
C VAL A 64 -3.88 -1.16 17.63
N ASN A 65 -4.98 -1.46 16.94
CA ASN A 65 -4.92 -2.23 15.69
C ASN A 65 -4.60 -1.28 14.52
N PRO A 66 -3.71 -1.65 13.59
CA PRO A 66 -3.32 -0.80 12.46
C PRO A 66 -4.34 -0.87 11.32
N THR A 67 -5.63 -0.62 11.59
CA THR A 67 -6.75 -0.83 10.66
C THR A 67 -6.61 -0.08 9.35
N GLN A 68 -6.04 1.13 9.38
CA GLN A 68 -5.76 1.90 8.16
C GLN A 68 -4.67 1.25 7.30
N CYS A 69 -3.67 0.62 7.92
CA CYS A 69 -2.68 -0.19 7.19
C CYS A 69 -3.33 -1.45 6.60
N GLU A 70 -4.22 -2.10 7.35
CA GLU A 70 -4.96 -3.27 6.87
C GLU A 70 -5.84 -2.93 5.67
N ALA A 71 -6.61 -1.85 5.76
CA ALA A 71 -7.47 -1.37 4.68
C ALA A 71 -6.67 -1.05 3.40
N ILE A 72 -5.58 -0.29 3.51
CA ILE A 72 -4.80 0.09 2.33
C ILE A 72 -4.06 -1.09 1.70
N THR A 73 -3.62 -2.07 2.50
CA THR A 73 -3.01 -3.30 1.97
C THR A 73 -4.02 -4.16 1.21
N MET A 74 -5.28 -4.27 1.69
CA MET A 74 -6.36 -4.92 0.93
C MET A 74 -6.63 -4.20 -0.41
N VAL A 75 -6.68 -2.86 -0.39
CA VAL A 75 -6.85 -2.05 -1.61
C VAL A 75 -5.71 -2.26 -2.59
N CYS A 76 -4.46 -2.29 -2.13
CA CYS A 76 -3.30 -2.53 -2.98
C CYS A 76 -3.38 -3.90 -3.65
N ALA A 77 -3.79 -4.95 -2.92
CA ALA A 77 -4.00 -6.28 -3.49
C ALA A 77 -5.10 -6.28 -4.57
N GLN A 78 -6.22 -5.58 -4.33
CA GLN A 78 -7.30 -5.44 -5.31
C GLN A 78 -6.82 -4.75 -6.60
N VAL A 79 -5.97 -3.71 -6.48
CA VAL A 79 -5.41 -2.99 -7.63
C VAL A 79 -4.48 -3.90 -8.45
N MET A 80 -3.66 -4.73 -7.79
CA MET A 80 -2.82 -5.72 -8.47
C MET A 80 -3.66 -6.75 -9.23
N GLY A 81 -4.77 -7.22 -8.65
CA GLY A 81 -5.73 -8.08 -9.35
C GLY A 81 -6.37 -7.41 -10.57
N ASN A 82 -6.80 -6.15 -10.43
CA ASN A 82 -7.34 -5.37 -11.54
C ASN A 82 -6.31 -5.15 -12.66
N HIS A 83 -5.02 -4.98 -12.32
CA HIS A 83 -3.94 -4.87 -13.30
C HIS A 83 -3.82 -6.13 -14.17
N VAL A 84 -3.92 -7.32 -13.56
CA VAL A 84 -3.95 -8.60 -14.31
C VAL A 84 -5.17 -8.64 -15.24
N ALA A 85 -6.36 -8.31 -14.74
CA ALA A 85 -7.59 -8.28 -15.55
C ALA A 85 -7.45 -7.34 -16.77
N ILE A 86 -6.94 -6.12 -16.55
CA ILE A 86 -6.71 -5.16 -17.63
C ILE A 86 -5.66 -5.66 -18.63
N THR A 87 -4.60 -6.32 -18.16
CA THR A 87 -3.56 -6.90 -19.01
C THR A 87 -4.13 -7.97 -19.93
N VAL A 88 -4.95 -8.87 -19.38
CA VAL A 88 -5.66 -9.91 -20.16
C VAL A 88 -6.65 -9.27 -21.14
N GLY A 89 -7.48 -8.31 -20.71
CA GLY A 89 -8.40 -7.64 -21.63
C GLY A 89 -7.68 -6.85 -22.73
N GLY A 90 -6.56 -6.24 -22.41
CA GLY A 90 -5.75 -5.45 -23.34
C GLY A 90 -5.10 -6.28 -24.45
N SER A 91 -4.75 -7.54 -24.17
CA SER A 91 -4.17 -8.45 -25.17
C SER A 91 -5.19 -9.10 -26.11
N ASN A 92 -6.48 -9.11 -25.76
CA ASN A 92 -7.55 -9.79 -26.50
C ASN A 92 -8.29 -8.89 -27.52
N GLY A 93 -7.59 -7.91 -28.10
CA GLY A 93 -8.12 -7.10 -29.21
C GLY A 93 -8.00 -7.84 -30.55
N HIS A 94 -9.07 -7.91 -31.33
CA HIS A 94 -9.09 -8.58 -32.63
C HIS A 94 -9.44 -7.58 -33.75
N PHE A 95 -8.61 -7.55 -34.80
CA PHE A 95 -8.78 -6.66 -35.95
C PHE A 95 -9.01 -5.18 -35.56
N GLU A 96 -10.18 -4.61 -35.89
CA GLU A 96 -10.52 -3.20 -35.67
C GLU A 96 -11.05 -2.89 -34.27
N LEU A 97 -11.42 -3.90 -33.45
CA LEU A 97 -12.12 -3.66 -32.18
C LEU A 97 -11.64 -4.55 -31.03
N ASN A 98 -11.60 -3.96 -29.84
CA ASN A 98 -11.48 -4.70 -28.59
C ASN A 98 -12.81 -4.65 -27.85
N VAL A 99 -13.41 -5.82 -27.60
CA VAL A 99 -14.72 -5.97 -26.95
C VAL A 99 -14.63 -6.02 -25.41
N PHE A 100 -13.42 -6.09 -24.85
CA PHE A 100 -13.17 -6.10 -23.41
C PHE A 100 -13.16 -4.69 -22.80
N LYS A 101 -13.45 -3.64 -23.60
CA LYS A 101 -13.45 -2.23 -23.15
C LYS A 101 -14.26 -1.98 -21.87
N PRO A 102 -15.49 -2.51 -21.69
CA PRO A 102 -16.25 -2.25 -20.47
C PRO A 102 -15.57 -2.80 -19.20
N MET A 103 -15.01 -4.01 -19.30
CA MET A 103 -14.27 -4.63 -18.19
C MET A 103 -12.99 -3.82 -17.86
N ILE A 104 -12.23 -3.45 -18.88
CA ILE A 104 -11.00 -2.64 -18.71
C ILE A 104 -11.32 -1.30 -18.06
N ALA A 105 -12.36 -0.60 -18.53
CA ALA A 105 -12.78 0.69 -17.99
C ALA A 105 -13.23 0.57 -16.53
N ASN A 106 -14.04 -0.45 -16.21
CA ASN A 106 -14.49 -0.70 -14.84
C ASN A 106 -13.31 -0.98 -13.89
N ALA A 107 -12.41 -1.90 -14.27
CA ALA A 107 -11.25 -2.23 -13.45
C ALA A 107 -10.34 -1.02 -13.22
N LEU A 108 -10.13 -0.20 -14.25
CA LEU A 108 -9.30 0.99 -14.18
C LEU A 108 -9.90 2.08 -13.26
N LEU A 109 -11.17 2.42 -13.47
CA LEU A 109 -11.88 3.41 -12.65
C LEU A 109 -12.03 2.95 -11.20
N HIS A 110 -12.27 1.65 -10.98
CA HIS A 110 -12.31 1.06 -9.65
C HIS A 110 -10.96 1.18 -8.93
N SER A 111 -9.86 0.85 -9.61
CA SER A 111 -8.51 1.02 -9.04
C SER A 111 -8.18 2.46 -8.69
N LEU A 112 -8.54 3.42 -9.55
CA LEU A 112 -8.34 4.85 -9.31
C LEU A 112 -9.09 5.31 -8.05
N ARG A 113 -10.36 4.95 -7.94
CA ARG A 113 -11.20 5.32 -6.81
C ARG A 113 -10.69 4.72 -5.51
N LEU A 114 -10.43 3.41 -5.49
CA LEU A 114 -9.95 2.73 -4.28
C LEU A 114 -8.60 3.30 -3.81
N LEU A 115 -7.63 3.49 -4.72
CA LEU A 115 -6.34 4.06 -4.34
C LEU A 115 -6.46 5.50 -3.85
N GLY A 116 -7.28 6.33 -4.51
CA GLY A 116 -7.51 7.71 -4.11
C GLY A 116 -8.11 7.80 -2.71
N ASP A 117 -9.23 7.11 -2.49
CA ASP A 117 -9.96 7.13 -1.23
C ASP A 117 -9.12 6.54 -0.09
N ALA A 118 -8.47 5.39 -0.33
CA ALA A 118 -7.63 4.73 0.68
C ALA A 118 -6.37 5.53 1.02
N SER A 119 -5.72 6.18 0.04
CA SER A 119 -4.55 7.01 0.31
C SER A 119 -4.91 8.23 1.13
N ALA A 120 -6.05 8.87 0.84
CA ALA A 120 -6.55 10.01 1.62
C ALA A 120 -6.92 9.60 3.06
N SER A 121 -7.60 8.46 3.22
CA SER A 121 -7.92 7.92 4.55
C SER A 121 -6.66 7.55 5.34
N PHE A 122 -5.70 6.89 4.69
CA PHE A 122 -4.45 6.47 5.33
C PHE A 122 -3.58 7.66 5.75
N GLU A 123 -3.50 8.71 4.95
CA GLU A 123 -2.81 9.94 5.34
C GLU A 123 -3.46 10.57 6.57
N LYS A 124 -4.78 10.81 6.51
CA LYS A 124 -5.53 11.52 7.54
C LYS A 124 -5.59 10.77 8.87
N ASN A 125 -5.89 9.47 8.80
CA ASN A 125 -6.24 8.65 9.98
C ASN A 125 -5.06 7.78 10.46
N CYS A 126 -3.91 7.78 9.77
CA CYS A 126 -2.73 7.04 10.21
C CYS A 126 -1.48 7.91 10.15
N VAL A 127 -1.02 8.25 8.94
CA VAL A 127 0.30 8.85 8.71
C VAL A 127 0.48 10.15 9.50
N ARG A 128 -0.52 11.03 9.47
CA ARG A 128 -0.47 12.33 10.17
C ARG A 128 -0.32 12.19 11.68
N GLY A 129 -0.81 11.10 12.27
CA GLY A 129 -0.80 10.85 13.71
C GLY A 129 0.37 10.01 14.21
N ILE A 130 1.26 9.53 13.33
CA ILE A 130 2.38 8.66 13.73
C ILE A 130 3.34 9.43 14.65
N GLN A 131 3.72 8.80 15.76
CA GLN A 131 4.76 9.31 16.65
C GLN A 131 5.88 8.28 16.83
N ALA A 132 7.11 8.73 17.01
CA ALA A 132 8.23 7.86 17.31
C ALA A 132 8.29 7.55 18.81
N ASN A 133 8.37 6.27 19.17
CA ASN A 133 8.63 5.84 20.54
C ASN A 133 10.14 5.96 20.84
N ARG A 134 10.59 7.19 21.13
CA ARG A 134 12.01 7.50 21.32
C ARG A 134 12.67 6.67 22.43
N GLU A 135 11.94 6.36 23.49
CA GLU A 135 12.43 5.52 24.58
C GLU A 135 12.69 4.09 24.11
N ARG A 136 11.73 3.47 23.41
CA ARG A 136 11.88 2.12 22.85
C ARG A 136 13.00 2.06 21.82
N ILE A 137 13.06 3.03 20.91
CA ILE A 137 14.12 3.13 19.90
C ILE A 137 15.49 3.25 20.56
N SER A 138 15.63 4.13 21.56
CA SER A 138 16.88 4.29 22.30
C SER A 138 17.29 2.99 23.00
N LYS A 139 16.35 2.33 23.68
CA LYS A 139 16.60 1.04 24.33
C LYS A 139 17.13 -0.01 23.35
N LEU A 140 16.43 -0.21 22.23
CA LEU A 140 16.86 -1.15 21.18
C LEU A 140 18.24 -0.80 20.62
N LEU A 141 18.52 0.50 20.37
CA LEU A 141 19.83 0.94 19.89
C LEU A 141 20.97 0.66 20.87
N HIS A 142 20.70 0.71 22.18
CA HIS A 142 21.71 0.44 23.22
C HIS A 142 21.92 -1.06 23.46
N GLU A 143 20.89 -1.89 23.26
CA GLU A 143 20.94 -3.34 23.42
C GLU A 143 21.57 -4.05 22.20
N LEU A 144 21.59 -3.41 21.03
CA LEU A 144 22.14 -4.01 19.81
C LEU A 144 23.69 -4.13 19.83
N PRO A 145 24.26 -5.32 19.56
CA PRO A 145 25.72 -5.53 19.55
C PRO A 145 26.45 -4.77 18.43
N ARG A 146 25.73 -4.22 17.44
CA ARG A 146 26.29 -3.44 16.32
C ARG A 146 27.04 -2.17 16.74
N LYS A 147 26.97 -1.72 18.00
CA LYS A 147 27.91 -0.69 18.49
C LYS A 147 29.38 -1.13 18.35
N HIS A 148 29.67 -2.43 18.29
CA HIS A 148 31.03 -2.94 18.11
C HIS A 148 31.60 -2.72 16.70
N THR A 149 30.78 -2.54 15.65
CA THR A 149 31.31 -2.25 14.30
C THR A 149 31.80 -0.81 14.12
N ARG A 150 31.60 0.07 15.10
CA ARG A 150 32.21 1.41 15.17
C ARG A 150 33.51 1.46 16.00
N ARG A 151 34.00 0.34 16.53
CA ARG A 151 35.32 0.24 17.19
C ARG A 151 36.43 -0.12 16.19
N GLY A 152 36.50 0.56 15.05
CA GLY A 152 37.70 0.57 14.21
C GLY A 152 38.60 1.74 14.62
N PRO A 153 39.94 1.60 14.64
CA PRO A 153 40.83 2.68 15.04
C PRO A 153 40.69 3.87 14.07
N LEU A 154 40.47 5.06 14.63
CA LEU A 154 40.81 6.34 13.99
C LEU A 154 42.29 6.61 14.26
#